data_AF-A0A016VPA8-F1
#
_entry.id   AF-A0A016VPA8-F1
#
_cell.length_a   1.000
_cell.length_b   1.000
_cell.length_c   1.000
_cell.angle_alpha   90.00
_cell.angle_beta   90.00
_cell.angle_gamma   90.00
#
_symmetry.space_group_name_H-M   'P 1'
#
loop_
_entity.id
_entity.type
_entity.pdbx_description
1 polymer ?
#
loop_
_entity_poly.entity_id
_entity_poly.type
_entity_poly.pdbx_seq_one_letter_code
_entity_poly.pdbx_strand_id
1 'polypeptide(L)'
;MTPPIIPTPYEVFYFIIPTISLIGNSLIVYVTIRSKRLRSACNIFIALISVGDVLHMFAHYIMAISHDVTSDHLLQHDTCVYWQLLPLFGVFFSAMMLLNVAVDRLLSLTSIYIFLVNQHKLLYIGVQTGIATGFALFMVIWTFVERKTDQRVVCAITAPMEGHVYDAFSVSIMTINILIIVCYVLFLLLLKKRRINNDTMKNIYRSLIIISLTTIFGWFSTMLIVAAGQIMRIEFNRIYVNLLAGLFVNFACATTFFVYYGVSSEYRKVFDQYLHLKGLKTAIGIKMESSTAYNGPSVAPTTAKSKQPVTLGE
;
A
#
# COMPACT_ATOMS: atom_id res chain seq x y z
N MET A 1 -30.55 -3.14 -26.76
CA MET A 1 -29.55 -3.22 -25.68
C MET A 1 -28.60 -4.34 -26.03
N THR A 2 -27.32 -4.02 -26.22
CA THR A 2 -26.26 -5.03 -26.33
C THR A 2 -26.13 -5.76 -24.99
N PRO A 3 -25.86 -7.07 -24.97
CA PRO A 3 -25.61 -7.78 -23.72
C PRO A 3 -24.37 -7.20 -23.03
N PRO A 4 -24.33 -7.15 -21.68
CA PRO A 4 -23.20 -6.61 -20.95
C PRO A 4 -21.93 -7.42 -21.24
N ILE A 5 -20.82 -6.71 -21.52
CA ILE A 5 -19.52 -7.33 -21.81
C ILE A 5 -18.89 -7.87 -20.52
N ILE A 6 -19.21 -7.25 -19.39
CA ILE A 6 -18.75 -7.66 -18.05
C ILE A 6 -19.89 -8.42 -17.37
N PRO A 7 -19.66 -9.64 -16.87
CA PRO A 7 -20.70 -10.35 -16.10
C PRO A 7 -20.98 -9.63 -14.79
N THR A 8 -22.26 -9.53 -14.41
CA THR A 8 -22.73 -8.95 -13.15
C THR A 8 -21.94 -9.37 -11.88
N PRO A 9 -21.53 -10.64 -11.68
CA PRO A 9 -20.73 -10.98 -10.50
C PRO A 9 -19.37 -10.25 -10.44
N TYR A 10 -18.75 -9.98 -11.60
CA TYR A 10 -17.51 -9.19 -11.64
C TYR A 10 -17.79 -7.72 -11.32
N GLU A 11 -18.86 -7.13 -11.85
CA GLU A 11 -19.23 -5.74 -11.54
C GLU A 11 -19.42 -5.53 -10.03
N VAL A 12 -20.18 -6.44 -9.38
CA VAL A 12 -20.40 -6.39 -7.93
C VAL A 12 -19.08 -6.50 -7.16
N PHE A 13 -18.21 -7.43 -7.55
CA PHE A 13 -16.90 -7.60 -6.92
C PHE A 13 -16.02 -6.35 -7.07
N TYR A 14 -15.92 -5.82 -8.30
CA TYR A 14 -15.13 -4.64 -8.65
C TYR A 14 -15.72 -3.32 -8.14
N PHE A 15 -16.93 -3.35 -7.59
CA PHE A 15 -17.47 -2.24 -6.83
C PHE A 15 -17.16 -2.39 -5.33
N ILE A 16 -17.47 -3.55 -4.73
CA ILE A 16 -17.38 -3.75 -3.28
C ILE A 16 -15.92 -3.78 -2.80
N ILE A 17 -15.07 -4.58 -3.44
CA ILE A 17 -13.69 -4.79 -2.97
C ILE A 17 -12.85 -3.51 -3.08
N PRO A 18 -12.88 -2.76 -4.20
CA PRO A 18 -12.23 -1.47 -4.27
C PRO A 18 -12.79 -0.45 -3.27
N THR A 19 -14.09 -0.46 -2.97
CA THR A 19 -14.67 0.41 -1.93
C THR A 19 -14.06 0.10 -0.55
N ILE A 20 -13.96 -1.17 -0.18
CA ILE A 20 -13.33 -1.59 1.09
C ILE A 20 -11.87 -1.16 1.13
N SER A 21 -11.13 -1.37 0.03
CA SER A 21 -9.73 -0.98 -0.07
C SER A 21 -9.55 0.54 0.02
N LEU A 22 -10.40 1.32 -0.63
CA LEU A 22 -10.36 2.78 -0.62
C LEU A 22 -10.60 3.33 0.79
N ILE A 23 -11.60 2.82 1.50
CA ILE A 23 -11.86 3.20 2.90
C ILE A 23 -10.67 2.80 3.79
N GLY A 24 -10.22 1.54 3.71
CA GLY A 24 -9.16 1.02 4.55
C GLY A 24 -7.83 1.76 4.38
N ASN A 25 -7.41 2.00 3.13
CA ASN A 25 -6.18 2.73 2.84
C ASN A 25 -6.29 4.22 3.18
N SER A 26 -7.45 4.85 2.97
CA SER A 26 -7.69 6.24 3.42
C SER A 26 -7.57 6.37 4.94
N LEU A 27 -8.07 5.38 5.70
CA LEU A 27 -7.91 5.34 7.15
C LEU A 27 -6.44 5.23 7.58
N ILE A 28 -5.63 4.39 6.90
CA ILE A 28 -4.18 4.27 7.16
C ILE A 28 -3.50 5.63 6.98
N VAL A 29 -3.79 6.32 5.88
CA VAL A 29 -3.25 7.65 5.59
C VAL A 29 -3.66 8.64 6.67
N TYR A 30 -4.95 8.70 6.98
CA TYR A 30 -5.51 9.60 8.00
C TYR A 30 -4.84 9.41 9.36
N VAL A 31 -4.75 8.18 9.87
CA VAL A 31 -4.16 7.94 11.19
C VAL A 31 -2.66 8.19 11.23
N THR A 32 -1.96 7.96 10.11
CA THR A 32 -0.53 8.22 10.01
C THR A 32 -0.23 9.71 10.06
N ILE A 33 -1.04 10.55 9.39
CA ILE A 33 -0.92 12.02 9.43
C ILE A 33 -1.25 12.54 10.83
N ARG A 34 -2.33 12.03 11.45
CA ARG A 34 -2.84 12.55 12.72
C ARG A 34 -1.97 12.15 13.91
N SER A 35 -1.44 10.93 13.91
CA SER A 35 -0.70 10.39 15.05
C SER A 35 0.77 10.80 15.05
N LYS A 36 1.19 11.57 16.07
CA LYS A 36 2.62 11.86 16.29
C LYS A 36 3.46 10.60 16.52
N ARG A 37 2.85 9.52 17.03
CA ARG A 37 3.50 8.22 17.27
C ARG A 37 3.88 7.49 15.97
N LEU A 38 3.16 7.74 14.89
CA LEU A 38 3.38 7.08 13.60
C LEU A 38 4.28 7.89 12.66
N ARG A 39 5.05 8.86 13.14
CA ARG A 39 5.90 9.70 12.28
C ARG A 39 7.23 9.06 11.90
N SER A 40 7.45 7.75 12.08
CA SER A 40 8.69 7.09 11.63
C SER A 40 8.79 7.11 10.09
N ALA A 41 10.01 7.00 9.53
CA ALA A 41 10.21 7.02 8.08
C ALA A 41 9.41 5.91 7.38
N CYS A 42 9.45 4.68 7.92
CA CYS A 42 8.69 3.59 7.33
C CYS A 42 7.17 3.80 7.44
N ASN A 43 6.64 4.33 8.55
CA ASN A 43 5.20 4.60 8.63
C ASN A 43 4.76 5.66 7.61
N ILE A 44 5.63 6.62 7.27
CA ILE A 44 5.39 7.56 6.17
C ILE A 44 5.37 6.83 4.83
N PHE A 45 6.28 5.89 4.59
CA PHE A 45 6.25 5.05 3.38
C PHE A 45 4.99 4.19 3.30
N ILE A 46 4.51 3.63 4.41
CA ILE A 46 3.24 2.91 4.49
C ILE A 46 2.08 3.81 4.06
N ALA A 47 2.02 5.05 4.58
CA ALA A 47 1.00 5.99 4.15
C ALA A 47 1.10 6.33 2.65
N LEU A 48 2.31 6.49 2.11
CA LEU A 48 2.50 6.72 0.67
C LEU A 48 2.06 5.52 -0.17
N ILE A 49 2.34 4.29 0.25
CA ILE A 49 1.82 3.08 -0.40
C ILE A 49 0.29 3.11 -0.40
N SER A 50 -0.33 3.39 0.76
CA SER A 50 -1.80 3.51 0.86
C SER A 50 -2.38 4.63 -0.01
N VAL A 51 -1.67 5.75 -0.21
CA VAL A 51 -2.08 6.77 -1.20
C VAL A 51 -2.05 6.19 -2.61
N GLY A 52 -0.97 5.48 -2.99
CA GLY A 52 -0.87 4.80 -4.28
C GLY A 52 -1.98 3.77 -4.49
N ASP A 53 -2.30 2.97 -3.47
CA ASP A 53 -3.40 2.00 -3.50
C ASP A 53 -4.76 2.70 -3.67
N VAL A 54 -5.02 3.81 -2.98
CA VAL A 54 -6.25 4.60 -3.18
C VAL A 54 -6.35 5.11 -4.62
N LEU A 55 -5.25 5.66 -5.17
CA LEU A 55 -5.21 6.10 -6.56
C LEU A 55 -5.49 4.95 -7.52
N HIS A 56 -4.86 3.79 -7.30
CA HIS A 56 -5.08 2.58 -8.07
C HIS A 56 -6.55 2.13 -8.02
N MET A 57 -7.19 2.12 -6.85
CA MET A 57 -8.59 1.67 -6.71
C MET A 57 -9.59 2.55 -7.49
N PHE A 58 -9.27 3.81 -7.78
CA PHE A 58 -10.11 4.65 -8.64
C PHE A 58 -10.24 4.11 -10.07
N ALA A 59 -9.31 3.27 -10.55
CA ALA A 59 -9.42 2.64 -11.87
C ALA A 59 -10.71 1.84 -12.04
N HIS A 60 -11.20 1.19 -10.98
CA HIS A 60 -12.39 0.34 -11.05
C HIS A 60 -13.67 1.16 -11.12
N TYR A 61 -13.70 2.33 -10.48
CA TYR A 61 -14.81 3.27 -10.64
C TYR A 61 -14.82 3.87 -12.04
N ILE A 62 -13.66 4.19 -12.61
CA ILE A 62 -13.54 4.62 -14.01
C ILE A 62 -14.07 3.53 -14.94
N MET A 63 -13.68 2.27 -14.72
CA MET A 63 -14.17 1.13 -15.48
C MET A 63 -15.69 1.00 -15.40
N ALA A 64 -16.27 1.03 -14.19
CA ALA A 64 -17.71 0.93 -13.99
C ALA A 64 -18.48 2.09 -14.67
N ILE A 65 -18.03 3.34 -14.47
CA ILE A 65 -18.65 4.52 -15.09
C ILE A 65 -18.55 4.44 -16.62
N SER A 66 -17.41 4.04 -17.16
CA SER A 66 -17.22 3.94 -18.62
C SER A 66 -18.13 2.89 -19.27
N HIS A 67 -18.42 1.82 -18.53
CA HIS A 67 -19.31 0.75 -18.97
C HIS A 67 -20.76 1.23 -19.01
N ASP A 68 -21.21 2.00 -18.02
CA ASP A 68 -22.61 2.45 -17.93
C ASP A 68 -22.91 3.68 -18.81
N VAL A 69 -21.92 4.53 -19.07
CA VAL A 69 -22.10 5.78 -19.84
C VAL A 69 -22.15 5.50 -21.36
N THR A 70 -21.51 4.44 -21.83
CA THR A 70 -21.38 4.18 -23.27
C THR A 70 -22.34 3.10 -23.73
N SER A 71 -23.17 3.40 -24.73
CA SER A 71 -24.21 2.49 -25.24
C SER A 71 -23.68 1.17 -25.81
N ASP A 72 -22.42 1.13 -26.24
CA ASP A 72 -21.69 -0.04 -26.74
C ASP A 72 -20.67 -0.59 -25.71
N HIS A 73 -20.63 -0.04 -24.50
CA HIS A 73 -19.68 -0.36 -23.43
C HIS A 73 -18.19 -0.21 -23.81
N LEU A 74 -17.89 0.49 -24.90
CA LEU A 74 -16.54 0.62 -25.47
C LEU A 74 -16.13 2.09 -25.55
N LEU A 75 -15.01 2.43 -24.93
CA LEU A 75 -14.46 3.78 -24.97
C LEU A 75 -13.33 3.85 -26.01
N GLN A 76 -13.10 5.03 -26.57
CA GLN A 76 -11.91 5.28 -27.39
C GLN A 76 -10.66 5.13 -26.52
N HIS A 77 -9.64 4.45 -27.06
CA HIS A 77 -8.43 4.09 -26.32
C HIS A 77 -7.72 5.32 -25.73
N ASP A 78 -7.63 6.40 -26.50
CA ASP A 78 -7.05 7.67 -26.05
C ASP A 78 -7.74 8.24 -24.80
N THR A 79 -9.07 8.32 -24.82
CA THR A 79 -9.90 8.84 -23.72
C THR A 79 -9.75 7.96 -22.50
N CYS A 80 -9.69 6.64 -22.72
CA CYS A 80 -9.47 5.67 -21.66
C CYS A 80 -8.11 5.86 -20.98
N VAL A 81 -7.04 6.03 -21.78
CA VAL A 81 -5.70 6.37 -21.29
C VAL A 81 -5.76 7.61 -20.40
N TYR A 82 -6.36 8.72 -20.86
CA TYR A 82 -6.47 9.96 -20.09
C TYR A 82 -7.12 9.76 -18.72
N TRP A 83 -8.24 9.02 -18.66
CA TRP A 83 -8.97 8.79 -17.42
C TRP A 83 -8.15 7.91 -16.46
N GLN A 84 -7.34 7.01 -16.99
CA GLN A 84 -6.58 6.04 -16.21
C GLN A 84 -5.15 6.47 -15.88
N LEU A 85 -4.67 7.62 -16.37
CA LEU A 85 -3.34 8.15 -16.05
C LEU A 85 -3.09 8.20 -14.53
N LEU A 86 -4.05 8.71 -13.76
CA LEU A 86 -3.91 8.85 -12.32
C LEU A 86 -3.92 7.50 -11.58
N PRO A 87 -4.85 6.57 -11.86
CA PRO A 87 -4.76 5.22 -11.32
C PRO A 87 -3.52 4.43 -11.73
N LEU A 88 -3.05 4.60 -12.98
CA LEU A 88 -1.81 4.00 -13.45
C LEU A 88 -0.61 4.52 -12.66
N PHE A 89 -0.54 5.84 -12.42
CA PHE A 89 0.46 6.39 -11.52
C PHE A 89 0.42 5.70 -10.15
N GLY A 90 -0.79 5.52 -9.59
CA GLY A 90 -0.99 4.83 -8.31
C GLY A 90 -0.43 3.40 -8.26
N VAL A 91 -0.67 2.59 -9.28
CA VAL A 91 -0.18 1.19 -9.32
C VAL A 91 1.34 1.11 -9.46
N PHE A 92 1.97 1.93 -10.31
CA PHE A 92 3.42 1.94 -10.45
C PHE A 92 4.11 2.52 -9.20
N PHE A 93 3.54 3.58 -8.64
CA PHE A 93 4.08 4.24 -7.45
C PHE A 93 4.04 3.32 -6.22
N SER A 94 2.90 2.68 -5.95
CA SER A 94 2.74 1.75 -4.83
C SER A 94 3.67 0.54 -4.94
N ALA A 95 3.81 -0.04 -6.15
CA ALA A 95 4.71 -1.17 -6.38
C ALA A 95 6.18 -0.83 -6.08
N MET A 96 6.67 0.30 -6.59
CA MET A 96 8.04 0.74 -6.33
C MET A 96 8.25 1.14 -4.86
N MET A 97 7.27 1.79 -4.25
CA MET A 97 7.32 2.13 -2.82
C MET A 97 7.36 0.89 -1.92
N LEU A 98 6.69 -0.21 -2.30
CA LEU A 98 6.74 -1.47 -1.57
C LEU A 98 8.17 -2.05 -1.54
N LEU A 99 8.89 -1.98 -2.66
CA LEU A 99 10.31 -2.34 -2.73
C LEU A 99 11.17 -1.41 -1.85
N ASN A 100 10.94 -0.10 -1.93
CA ASN A 100 11.69 0.86 -1.11
C ASN A 100 11.48 0.60 0.39
N VAL A 101 10.29 0.17 0.82
CA VAL A 101 10.05 -0.27 2.21
C VAL A 101 10.82 -1.54 2.55
N ALA A 102 10.87 -2.53 1.65
CA ALA A 102 11.65 -3.75 1.90
C ALA A 102 13.15 -3.43 2.05
N VAL A 103 13.68 -2.54 1.21
CA VAL A 103 15.06 -2.04 1.29
C VAL A 103 15.27 -1.23 2.57
N ASP A 104 14.36 -0.33 2.94
CA ASP A 104 14.41 0.43 4.20
C ASP A 104 14.52 -0.51 5.41
N ARG A 105 13.76 -1.62 5.42
CA ARG A 105 13.85 -2.62 6.49
C ARG A 105 15.20 -3.32 6.52
N LEU A 106 15.74 -3.71 5.37
CA LEU A 106 17.09 -4.27 5.30
C LEU A 106 18.16 -3.29 5.80
N LEU A 107 18.09 -2.03 5.34
CA LEU A 107 19.01 -0.98 5.74
C LEU A 107 18.88 -0.61 7.22
N SER A 108 17.69 -0.71 7.81
CA SER A 108 17.46 -0.42 9.24
C SER A 108 18.26 -1.31 10.19
N LEU A 109 18.79 -2.44 9.71
CA LEU A 109 19.70 -3.29 10.47
C LEU A 109 21.16 -2.78 10.46
N THR A 110 21.49 -1.77 9.67
CA THR A 110 22.85 -1.20 9.56
C THR A 110 23.00 0.05 10.42
N SER A 111 24.17 0.23 11.03
CA SER A 111 24.44 1.42 11.88
C SER A 111 24.46 2.72 11.08
N ILE A 112 24.83 2.65 9.79
CA ILE A 112 24.86 3.80 8.86
C ILE A 112 23.45 4.38 8.65
N TYR A 113 22.45 3.52 8.54
CA TYR A 113 21.06 3.94 8.40
C TYR A 113 20.57 4.74 9.63
N ILE A 114 20.90 4.28 10.84
CA ILE A 114 20.48 4.96 12.08
C ILE A 114 21.07 6.38 12.14
N PHE A 115 22.34 6.54 11.72
CA PHE A 115 22.96 7.86 11.63
C PHE A 115 22.29 8.75 10.58
N LEU A 116 22.04 8.22 9.37
CA LEU A 116 21.47 8.96 8.25
C LEU A 116 20.01 9.41 8.53
N VAL A 117 19.19 8.53 9.10
CA VAL A 117 17.79 8.85 9.44
C VAL A 117 17.71 9.83 10.62
N ASN A 118 18.61 9.77 11.59
CA ASN A 118 18.59 10.72 12.71
C ASN A 118 18.98 12.14 12.28
N GLN A 119 19.90 12.29 11.32
CA GLN A 119 20.39 13.60 10.88
C GLN A 119 19.56 14.19 9.72
N HIS A 120 19.16 13.37 8.75
CA HIS A 120 18.56 13.84 7.48
C HIS A 120 17.31 13.05 7.07
N LYS A 121 16.43 12.77 8.02
CA LYS A 121 15.18 12.01 7.81
C LYS A 121 14.35 12.47 6.60
N LEU A 122 14.12 13.78 6.48
CA LEU A 122 13.23 14.32 5.45
C LEU A 122 13.84 14.14 4.06
N LEU A 123 15.16 14.33 3.94
CA LEU A 123 15.90 14.12 2.69
C LEU A 123 15.90 12.63 2.30
N TYR A 124 16.11 11.72 3.26
CA TYR A 124 16.02 10.27 3.01
C TYR A 124 14.64 9.86 2.46
N ILE A 125 13.56 10.32 3.12
CA ILE A 125 12.19 10.05 2.67
C ILE A 125 11.95 10.66 1.28
N GLY A 126 12.42 11.89 1.06
CA GLY A 126 12.29 12.59 -0.21
C GLY A 126 12.98 11.86 -1.36
N VAL A 127 14.21 11.36 -1.15
CA VAL A 127 14.96 10.61 -2.17
C VAL A 127 14.25 9.30 -2.52
N GLN A 128 13.85 8.50 -1.51
CA GLN A 128 13.15 7.24 -1.74
C GLN A 128 11.80 7.44 -2.45
N THR A 129 11.04 8.45 -2.02
CA THR A 129 9.78 8.81 -2.66
C THR A 129 10.02 9.32 -4.09
N GLY A 130 11.08 10.11 -4.30
CA GLY A 130 11.47 10.62 -5.61
C GLY A 130 11.81 9.51 -6.62
N ILE A 131 12.51 8.46 -6.19
CA ILE A 131 12.79 7.27 -7.02
C ILE A 131 11.49 6.60 -7.45
N ALA A 132 10.55 6.38 -6.51
CA ALA A 132 9.26 5.77 -6.82
C ALA A 132 8.41 6.62 -7.75
N THR A 133 8.35 7.94 -7.50
CA THR A 133 7.64 8.88 -8.36
C THR A 133 8.26 8.95 -9.76
N GLY A 134 9.59 8.98 -9.86
CA GLY A 134 10.31 9.01 -11.14
C GLY A 134 10.01 7.78 -11.99
N PHE A 135 10.05 6.59 -11.38
CA PHE A 135 9.65 5.35 -12.06
C PHE A 135 8.18 5.37 -12.51
N ALA A 136 7.27 5.79 -11.63
CA ALA A 136 5.85 5.85 -11.96
C ALA A 136 5.55 6.84 -13.10
N LEU A 137 6.16 8.03 -13.07
CA LEU A 137 6.03 9.01 -14.15
C LEU A 137 6.59 8.50 -15.46
N PHE A 138 7.75 7.85 -15.46
CA PHE A 138 8.33 7.25 -16.66
C PHE A 138 7.38 6.25 -17.32
N MET A 139 6.80 5.33 -16.54
CA MET A 139 5.86 4.33 -17.06
C MET A 139 4.56 4.96 -17.56
N VAL A 140 4.03 5.96 -16.85
CA VAL A 140 2.80 6.67 -17.25
C VAL A 140 3.01 7.49 -18.53
N ILE A 141 4.15 8.18 -18.65
CA ILE A 141 4.51 8.95 -19.85
C ILE A 141 4.67 8.02 -21.05
N TRP A 142 5.34 6.87 -20.88
CA TRP A 142 5.46 5.89 -21.95
C TRP A 142 4.06 5.42 -22.41
N THR A 143 3.19 5.06 -21.46
CA THR A 143 1.80 4.66 -21.76
C THR A 143 1.04 5.75 -22.51
N PHE A 144 1.26 7.02 -22.16
CA PHE A 144 0.62 8.16 -22.81
C PHE A 144 1.09 8.40 -24.25
N VAL A 145 2.39 8.17 -24.52
CA VAL A 145 2.99 8.32 -25.85
C VAL A 145 2.53 7.20 -26.79
N GLU A 146 2.39 5.98 -26.28
CA GLU A 146 1.98 4.79 -27.06
C GLU A 146 0.45 4.70 -27.27
N ARG A 147 -0.31 5.74 -26.93
CA ARG A 147 -1.77 5.72 -27.05
C ARG A 147 -2.21 5.66 -28.52
N LYS A 148 -3.31 4.95 -28.78
CA LYS A 148 -3.92 4.83 -30.11
C LYS A 148 -5.25 5.56 -30.15
N THR A 149 -5.56 6.19 -31.27
CA THR A 149 -6.81 6.97 -31.46
C THR A 149 -7.84 6.21 -32.29
N ASP A 150 -7.47 5.12 -32.95
CA ASP A 150 -8.31 4.36 -33.88
C ASP A 150 -8.98 3.13 -33.25
N GLN A 151 -8.62 2.78 -32.01
CA GLN A 151 -9.11 1.59 -31.32
C GLN A 151 -10.15 1.91 -30.23
N ARG A 152 -11.17 1.05 -30.12
CA ARG A 152 -12.16 1.08 -29.04
C ARG A 152 -11.94 -0.10 -28.10
N VAL A 153 -11.92 0.16 -26.80
CA VAL A 153 -11.58 -0.83 -25.76
C VAL A 153 -12.51 -0.70 -24.55
N VAL A 154 -12.68 -1.80 -23.81
CA VAL A 154 -13.29 -1.75 -22.47
C VAL A 154 -12.28 -1.09 -21.54
N CYS A 155 -12.71 -0.02 -20.86
CA CYS A 155 -11.80 0.84 -20.12
C CYS A 155 -11.44 0.26 -18.74
N ALA A 156 -10.72 -0.86 -18.74
CA ALA A 156 -10.09 -1.45 -17.56
C ALA A 156 -8.65 -0.95 -17.39
N ILE A 157 -8.06 -1.08 -16.19
CA ILE A 157 -6.72 -0.57 -15.87
C ILE A 157 -5.61 -1.07 -16.80
N THR A 158 -5.76 -2.28 -17.36
CA THR A 158 -4.77 -2.87 -18.27
C THR A 158 -4.95 -2.43 -19.73
N ALA A 159 -6.08 -1.80 -20.10
CA ALA A 159 -6.36 -1.42 -21.48
C ALA A 159 -5.40 -0.36 -22.05
N PRO A 160 -4.94 0.65 -21.29
CA PRO A 160 -3.90 1.58 -21.74
C PRO A 160 -2.55 0.91 -22.01
N MET A 161 -2.26 -0.17 -21.27
CA MET A 161 -1.00 -0.90 -21.36
C MET A 161 -1.15 -1.99 -22.42
N GLU A 162 -0.96 -1.64 -23.69
CA GLU A 162 -0.96 -2.58 -24.81
C GLU A 162 0.47 -2.77 -25.37
N GLY A 163 0.74 -3.95 -25.95
CA GLY A 163 2.00 -4.23 -26.64
C GLY A 163 3.21 -4.15 -25.71
N HIS A 164 4.26 -3.44 -26.14
CA HIS A 164 5.52 -3.33 -25.42
C HIS A 164 5.38 -2.72 -24.01
N VAL A 165 4.39 -1.84 -23.80
CA VAL A 165 4.13 -1.25 -22.48
C VAL A 165 3.63 -2.30 -21.49
N TYR A 166 2.76 -3.22 -21.95
CA TYR A 166 2.27 -4.33 -21.14
C TYR A 166 3.41 -5.28 -20.73
N ASP A 167 4.26 -5.64 -21.69
CA ASP A 167 5.40 -6.52 -21.44
C ASP A 167 6.38 -5.88 -20.45
N ALA A 168 6.72 -4.60 -20.66
CA ALA A 168 7.56 -3.85 -19.75
C ALA A 168 6.96 -3.75 -18.34
N PHE A 169 5.65 -3.50 -18.23
CA PHE A 169 4.92 -3.51 -16.96
C PHE A 169 5.02 -4.88 -16.26
N SER A 170 4.69 -5.96 -16.96
CA SER A 170 4.68 -7.31 -16.42
C SER A 170 6.07 -7.73 -15.91
N VAL A 171 7.11 -7.52 -16.73
CA VAL A 171 8.50 -7.80 -16.36
C VAL A 171 8.96 -6.94 -15.17
N SER A 172 8.60 -5.66 -15.16
CA SER A 172 8.96 -4.75 -14.05
C SER A 172 8.32 -5.19 -12.74
N ILE A 173 7.02 -5.49 -12.74
CA ILE A 173 6.30 -5.96 -11.54
C ILE A 173 6.88 -7.30 -11.06
N MET A 174 7.20 -8.23 -11.96
CA MET A 174 7.83 -9.49 -11.60
C MET A 174 9.19 -9.27 -10.92
N THR A 175 10.02 -8.41 -11.52
CA THR A 175 11.34 -8.08 -11.01
C THR A 175 11.25 -7.43 -9.63
N ILE A 176 10.36 -6.46 -9.45
CA ILE A 176 10.10 -5.79 -8.17
C ILE A 176 9.68 -6.81 -7.10
N ASN A 177 8.74 -7.70 -7.41
CA ASN A 177 8.28 -8.70 -6.46
C ASN A 177 9.40 -9.69 -6.05
N ILE A 178 10.23 -10.13 -6.98
CA ILE A 178 11.41 -10.98 -6.69
C ILE A 178 12.39 -10.23 -5.77
N LEU A 179 12.70 -8.96 -6.07
CA LEU A 179 13.60 -8.15 -5.25
C LEU A 179 13.06 -7.94 -3.83
N ILE A 180 11.74 -7.78 -3.66
CA ILE A 180 11.09 -7.69 -2.35
C ILE A 180 11.32 -8.99 -1.56
N ILE A 181 11.10 -10.16 -2.17
CA ILE A 181 11.34 -11.45 -1.51
C ILE A 181 12.80 -11.56 -1.07
N VAL A 182 13.74 -11.25 -1.97
CA VAL A 182 15.18 -11.29 -1.64
C VAL A 182 15.49 -10.37 -0.47
N CYS A 183 14.97 -9.14 -0.48
CA CYS A 183 15.18 -8.17 0.60
C CYS A 183 14.63 -8.69 1.94
N TYR A 184 13.45 -9.30 1.98
CA TYR A 184 12.89 -9.85 3.22
C TYR A 184 13.62 -11.11 3.70
N VAL A 185 14.04 -11.99 2.79
CA VAL A 185 14.86 -13.16 3.15
C VAL A 185 16.17 -12.70 3.77
N LEU A 186 16.89 -11.77 3.13
CA LEU A 186 18.13 -11.20 3.68
C LEU A 186 17.88 -10.52 5.03
N PHE A 187 16.80 -9.75 5.17
CA PHE A 187 16.42 -9.11 6.42
C PHE A 187 16.22 -10.15 7.55
N LEU A 188 15.48 -11.23 7.29
CA LEU A 188 15.23 -12.29 8.26
C LEU A 188 16.52 -13.05 8.65
N LEU A 189 17.40 -13.32 7.68
CA LEU A 189 18.69 -13.97 7.93
C LEU A 189 19.60 -13.11 8.81
N LEU A 190 19.71 -11.81 8.50
CA LEU A 190 20.50 -10.86 9.29
C LEU A 190 19.91 -10.65 10.69
N LEU A 191 18.58 -10.63 10.82
CA LEU A 191 17.90 -10.53 12.10
C LEU A 191 18.17 -11.76 12.97
N LYS A 192 18.12 -12.97 12.39
CA LYS A 192 18.46 -14.21 13.09
C LYS A 192 19.92 -14.22 13.54
N LYS A 193 20.84 -13.74 12.68
CA LYS A 193 22.28 -13.64 13.00
C LYS A 193 22.57 -12.67 14.16
N ARG A 194 21.83 -11.57 14.26
CA ARG A 194 22.04 -10.52 15.28
C ARG A 194 21.29 -10.77 16.60
N ARG A 195 20.46 -11.82 16.70
CA ARG A 195 19.71 -12.22 17.91
C ARG A 195 18.96 -11.06 18.60
N ILE A 196 18.37 -10.16 17.81
CA ILE A 196 17.68 -8.96 18.32
C ILE A 196 16.33 -9.40 18.92
N ASN A 197 16.25 -9.44 20.24
CA ASN A 197 15.10 -9.93 21.00
C ASN A 197 14.23 -8.76 21.50
N ASN A 198 13.59 -8.03 20.58
CA ASN A 198 12.72 -6.91 20.93
C ASN A 198 11.31 -7.13 20.34
N ASP A 199 10.36 -7.55 21.18
CA ASP A 199 9.01 -7.98 20.77
C ASP A 199 8.20 -6.91 20.04
N THR A 200 8.46 -5.63 20.34
CA THR A 200 7.78 -4.51 19.68
C THR A 200 8.21 -4.35 18.23
N MET A 201 9.50 -4.55 17.93
CA MET A 201 10.01 -4.53 16.55
C MET A 201 9.45 -5.71 15.74
N LYS A 202 9.28 -6.86 16.40
CA LYS A 202 8.76 -8.09 15.80
C LYS A 202 7.38 -7.94 15.19
N ASN A 203 6.49 -7.22 15.86
CA ASN A 203 5.13 -7.05 15.36
C ASN A 203 5.07 -6.11 14.15
N ILE A 204 5.90 -5.06 14.11
CA ILE A 204 5.91 -4.07 13.01
C ILE A 204 6.46 -4.67 11.72
N TYR A 205 7.60 -5.37 11.76
CA TYR A 205 8.10 -6.00 10.53
C TYR A 205 7.27 -7.22 10.12
N ARG A 206 6.63 -7.93 11.06
CA ARG A 206 5.72 -9.04 10.73
C ARG A 206 4.51 -8.58 9.92
N SER A 207 3.87 -7.47 10.30
CA SER A 207 2.75 -6.94 9.50
C SER A 207 3.19 -6.54 8.09
N LEU A 208 4.37 -5.93 7.95
CA LEU A 208 4.91 -5.53 6.64
C LEU A 208 5.24 -6.73 5.76
N ILE A 209 5.89 -7.75 6.31
CA ILE A 209 6.17 -8.99 5.56
C ILE A 209 4.87 -9.64 5.09
N ILE A 210 3.86 -9.72 5.96
CA ILE A 210 2.56 -10.31 5.60
C ILE A 210 1.92 -9.52 4.45
N ILE A 211 1.86 -8.19 4.55
CA ILE A 211 1.26 -7.34 3.50
C ILE A 211 1.99 -7.51 2.17
N SER A 212 3.32 -7.40 2.20
CA SER A 212 4.12 -7.55 0.99
C SER A 212 3.96 -8.94 0.37
N LEU A 213 3.93 -10.01 1.18
CA LEU A 213 3.67 -11.36 0.70
C LEU A 213 2.27 -11.49 0.09
N THR A 214 1.23 -10.94 0.72
CA THR A 214 -0.13 -10.95 0.15
C THR A 214 -0.15 -10.24 -1.21
N THR A 215 0.50 -9.09 -1.34
CA THR A 215 0.61 -8.36 -2.61
C THR A 215 1.37 -9.16 -3.66
N ILE A 216 2.51 -9.75 -3.29
CA ILE A 216 3.31 -10.65 -4.15
C ILE A 216 2.43 -11.79 -4.65
N PHE A 217 1.73 -12.50 -3.76
CA PHE A 217 0.85 -13.61 -4.14
C PHE A 217 -0.28 -13.15 -5.06
N GLY A 218 -0.83 -11.95 -4.85
CA GLY A 218 -1.82 -11.36 -5.75
C GLY A 218 -1.30 -11.21 -7.18
N TRP A 219 -0.11 -10.62 -7.32
CA TRP A 219 0.53 -10.42 -8.63
C TRP A 219 1.01 -11.72 -9.28
N PHE A 220 1.60 -12.64 -8.53
CA PHE A 220 2.03 -13.95 -9.05
C PHE A 220 0.84 -14.77 -9.55
N SER A 221 -0.28 -14.77 -8.82
CA SER A 221 -1.51 -15.45 -9.24
C SER A 221 -2.04 -14.85 -10.55
N THR A 222 -2.04 -13.52 -10.66
CA THR A 222 -2.42 -12.80 -11.88
C THR A 222 -1.58 -13.24 -13.08
N MET A 223 -0.25 -13.27 -12.91
CA MET A 223 0.67 -13.62 -13.99
C MET A 223 0.55 -15.09 -14.39
N LEU A 224 0.33 -15.99 -13.43
CA LEU A 224 0.10 -17.40 -13.72
C LEU A 224 -1.18 -17.62 -14.55
N ILE A 225 -2.27 -16.91 -14.22
CA ILE A 225 -3.53 -16.97 -14.96
C ILE A 225 -3.35 -16.44 -16.38
N VAL A 226 -2.67 -15.31 -16.55
CA VAL A 226 -2.38 -14.74 -17.86
C VAL A 226 -1.51 -15.68 -18.70
N ALA A 227 -0.43 -16.23 -18.12
CA ALA A 227 0.45 -17.17 -18.79
C ALA A 227 -0.27 -18.45 -19.22
N ALA A 228 -1.10 -19.03 -18.34
CA ALA A 228 -1.92 -20.19 -18.66
C ALA A 228 -2.90 -19.91 -19.80
N GLY A 229 -3.52 -18.72 -19.81
CA GLY A 229 -4.40 -18.27 -20.89
C GLY A 229 -3.69 -18.18 -22.24
N GLN A 230 -2.46 -17.68 -22.27
CA GLN A 230 -1.64 -17.61 -23.50
C GLN A 230 -1.23 -19.02 -23.99
N ILE A 231 -0.81 -19.90 -23.08
CA ILE A 231 -0.37 -21.26 -23.43
C ILE A 231 -1.52 -22.09 -24.02
N MET A 232 -2.71 -21.97 -23.44
CA MET A 232 -3.87 -22.77 -23.84
C MET A 232 -4.53 -22.27 -25.13
N ARG A 233 -3.99 -21.22 -25.79
CA ARG A 233 -4.52 -20.58 -27.01
C ARG A 233 -6.04 -20.36 -26.96
N ILE A 234 -6.54 -20.05 -25.77
CA ILE A 234 -7.96 -19.91 -25.57
C ILE A 234 -8.36 -18.58 -26.22
N GLU A 235 -9.20 -18.64 -27.26
CA GLU A 235 -9.84 -17.48 -27.88
C GLU A 235 -10.87 -16.79 -26.96
N PHE A 236 -10.85 -17.03 -25.64
CA PHE A 236 -11.65 -16.24 -24.71
C PHE A 236 -11.08 -14.83 -24.68
N ASN A 237 -11.98 -13.85 -24.85
CA ASN A 237 -11.69 -12.43 -24.83
C ASN A 237 -10.71 -12.09 -23.69
N ARG A 238 -9.53 -11.53 -24.02
CA ARG A 238 -8.43 -11.19 -23.07
C ARG A 238 -8.91 -10.44 -21.83
N ILE A 239 -10.01 -9.71 -21.98
CA ILE A 239 -10.73 -8.98 -20.94
C ILE A 239 -11.14 -9.90 -19.76
N TYR A 240 -11.71 -11.08 -20.02
CA TYR A 240 -12.14 -11.99 -18.94
C TYR A 240 -10.97 -12.54 -18.13
N VAL A 241 -9.86 -12.85 -18.81
CA VAL A 241 -8.63 -13.30 -18.16
C VAL A 241 -8.06 -12.19 -17.28
N ASN A 242 -8.05 -10.94 -17.76
CA ASN A 242 -7.58 -9.78 -17.00
C ASN A 242 -8.50 -9.46 -15.80
N LEU A 243 -9.82 -9.61 -15.94
CA LEU A 243 -10.77 -9.44 -14.84
C LEU A 243 -10.62 -10.54 -13.79
N LEU A 244 -10.45 -11.80 -14.20
CA LEU A 244 -10.20 -12.90 -13.26
C LEU A 244 -8.87 -12.72 -12.53
N ALA A 245 -7.82 -12.38 -13.27
CA ALA A 245 -6.49 -12.17 -12.74
C ALA A 245 -6.48 -10.99 -11.75
N GLY A 246 -7.16 -9.90 -12.09
CA GLY A 246 -7.28 -8.72 -11.24
C GLY A 246 -7.97 -8.97 -9.89
N LEU A 247 -8.81 -10.01 -9.74
CA LEU A 247 -9.47 -10.32 -8.46
C LEU A 247 -8.46 -10.46 -7.31
N PHE A 248 -7.35 -11.14 -7.56
CA PHE A 248 -6.35 -11.43 -6.52
C PHE A 248 -5.60 -10.18 -6.06
N VAL A 249 -5.20 -9.31 -6.99
CA VAL A 249 -4.52 -8.05 -6.66
C VAL A 249 -5.44 -7.13 -5.88
N ASN A 250 -6.70 -7.01 -6.30
CA ASN A 250 -7.67 -6.14 -5.63
C ASN A 250 -8.02 -6.65 -4.23
N PHE A 251 -8.17 -7.97 -4.09
CA PHE A 251 -8.36 -8.57 -2.78
C PHE A 251 -7.15 -8.30 -1.87
N ALA A 252 -5.93 -8.47 -2.37
CA ALA A 252 -4.71 -8.15 -1.63
C ALA A 252 -4.72 -6.69 -1.13
N CYS A 253 -5.00 -5.72 -2.01
CA CYS A 253 -5.11 -4.30 -1.65
C CYS A 253 -6.21 -4.02 -0.60
N ALA A 254 -7.32 -4.77 -0.61
CA ALA A 254 -8.38 -4.63 0.40
C ALA A 254 -7.96 -5.21 1.77
N THR A 255 -7.13 -6.26 1.79
CA THR A 255 -6.68 -6.88 3.05
C THR A 255 -5.68 -6.03 3.84
N THR A 256 -4.98 -5.08 3.21
CA THR A 256 -3.93 -4.26 3.81
C THR A 256 -4.35 -3.62 5.13
N PHE A 257 -5.53 -3.01 5.18
CA PHE A 257 -6.07 -2.41 6.41
C PHE A 257 -6.26 -3.43 7.53
N PHE A 258 -6.87 -4.57 7.23
CA PHE A 258 -7.12 -5.62 8.22
C PHE A 258 -5.83 -6.21 8.77
N VAL A 259 -4.80 -6.36 7.94
CA VAL A 259 -3.49 -6.83 8.39
C VAL A 259 -2.83 -5.82 9.33
N TYR A 260 -2.86 -4.52 9.01
CA TYR A 260 -2.33 -3.50 9.91
C TYR A 260 -3.09 -3.45 11.23
N TYR A 261 -4.41 -3.55 11.19
CA TYR A 261 -5.25 -3.56 12.39
C TYR A 261 -5.03 -4.80 13.25
N GLY A 262 -4.94 -5.99 12.65
CA GLY A 262 -4.79 -7.26 13.35
C GLY A 262 -3.38 -7.50 13.90
N VAL A 263 -2.36 -7.21 13.10
CA VAL A 263 -0.96 -7.63 13.36
C VAL A 263 -0.12 -6.51 13.98
N SER A 264 -0.32 -5.24 13.59
CA SER A 264 0.49 -4.14 14.11
C SER A 264 -0.13 -3.53 15.36
N SER A 265 0.50 -3.76 16.51
CA SER A 265 0.05 -3.20 17.79
C SER A 265 0.08 -1.67 17.82
N GLU A 266 0.96 -1.03 17.05
CA GLU A 266 1.03 0.43 16.97
C GLU A 266 -0.15 1.01 16.20
N TYR A 267 -0.41 0.48 15.00
CA TYR A 267 -1.56 0.89 14.19
C TYR A 267 -2.87 0.57 14.91
N ARG A 268 -3.01 -0.62 15.50
CA ARG A 268 -4.22 -1.00 16.29
C ARG A 268 -4.54 -0.01 17.40
N LYS A 269 -3.54 0.37 18.22
CA LYS A 269 -3.73 1.35 19.31
C LYS A 269 -4.20 2.71 18.79
N VAL A 270 -3.64 3.14 17.67
CA VAL A 270 -3.98 4.42 17.05
C VAL A 270 -5.37 4.36 16.43
N PHE A 271 -5.72 3.28 15.72
CA PHE A 271 -7.07 3.08 15.19
C PHE A 271 -8.11 3.05 16.30
N ASP A 272 -7.88 2.31 17.38
CA ASP A 272 -8.80 2.26 18.53
C ASP A 272 -8.99 3.63 19.19
N GLN A 273 -7.96 4.49 19.17
CA GLN A 273 -8.02 5.85 19.71
C GLN A 273 -8.81 6.81 18.80
N TYR A 274 -8.57 6.79 17.48
CA TYR A 274 -9.16 7.78 16.57
C TYR A 274 -10.52 7.37 16.00
N LEU A 275 -10.77 6.08 15.79
CA LEU A 275 -12.06 5.59 15.28
C LEU A 275 -13.08 5.32 16.39
N HIS A 276 -12.71 5.55 17.67
CA HIS A 276 -13.56 5.24 18.83
C HIS A 276 -14.14 3.81 18.79
N LEU A 277 -13.42 2.88 18.13
CA LEU A 277 -13.78 1.47 17.92
C LEU A 277 -13.94 0.69 19.24
N LYS A 278 -13.66 1.31 20.39
CA LYS A 278 -14.05 0.81 21.71
C LYS A 278 -15.55 0.51 21.79
N GLY A 279 -16.41 1.34 21.21
CA GLY A 279 -17.87 1.11 21.21
C GLY A 279 -18.28 -0.11 20.39
N LEU A 280 -17.72 -0.25 19.18
CA LEU A 280 -17.97 -1.41 18.31
C LEU A 280 -17.39 -2.71 18.89
N LYS A 281 -16.24 -2.64 19.57
CA LYS A 281 -15.63 -3.77 20.29
C LYS A 281 -16.48 -4.24 21.48
N THR A 282 -17.07 -3.30 22.23
CA THR A 282 -18.01 -3.63 23.31
C THR A 282 -19.31 -4.23 22.75
N ALA A 283 -19.77 -3.77 21.58
CA ALA A 283 -20.95 -4.32 20.90
C ALA A 283 -20.72 -5.71 20.28
N ILE A 284 -19.50 -6.03 19.83
CA ILE A 284 -19.16 -7.31 19.17
C ILE A 284 -18.58 -8.35 20.16
N GLY A 285 -18.41 -8.02 21.45
CA GLY A 285 -18.09 -9.00 22.49
C GLY A 285 -16.69 -9.63 22.44
N ILE A 286 -15.75 -9.03 21.72
CA ILE A 286 -14.36 -9.51 21.65
C ILE A 286 -13.65 -9.12 22.95
N LYS A 287 -13.59 -10.05 23.91
CA LYS A 287 -12.74 -9.96 25.10
C LYS A 287 -11.28 -9.87 24.68
N MET A 288 -10.55 -8.87 25.17
CA MET A 288 -9.09 -8.84 25.09
C MET A 288 -8.49 -8.92 26.49
N GLU A 289 -7.52 -9.84 26.64
CA GLU A 289 -6.63 -9.91 27.79
C GLU A 289 -6.01 -8.54 28.08
N SER A 290 -6.17 -8.12 29.32
CA SER A 290 -5.58 -6.92 29.89
C SER A 290 -4.06 -7.02 29.88
N SER A 291 -3.40 -6.31 28.96
CA SER A 291 -2.00 -5.92 29.17
C SER A 291 -1.98 -4.90 30.30
N THR A 292 -1.34 -5.30 31.39
CA THR A 292 -1.07 -4.56 32.63
C THR A 292 -0.77 -3.08 32.40
N ALA A 293 -1.43 -2.24 33.19
CA ALA A 293 -1.19 -0.82 33.27
C ALA A 293 0.29 -0.54 33.61
N TYR A 294 0.98 0.15 32.71
CA TYR A 294 2.29 0.73 32.97
C TYR A 294 2.11 2.05 33.70
N ASN A 295 2.34 2.06 35.02
CA ASN A 295 2.48 3.28 35.82
C ASN A 295 3.81 3.94 35.49
N GLY A 296 3.79 5.01 34.69
CA GLY A 296 4.94 5.91 34.55
C GLY A 296 5.12 6.74 35.83
N PRO A 297 6.35 7.12 36.20
CA PRO A 297 6.59 7.92 37.39
C PRO A 297 6.00 9.33 37.22
N SER A 298 5.17 9.71 38.19
CA SER A 298 4.58 11.04 38.34
C SER A 298 5.69 12.04 38.68
N VAL A 299 5.98 12.95 37.73
CA VAL A 299 6.78 14.15 38.02
C VAL A 299 5.87 15.12 38.78
N ALA A 300 6.07 15.21 40.09
CA ALA A 300 5.46 16.24 40.92
C ALA A 300 6.10 17.61 40.66
N PRO A 301 5.36 18.72 40.73
CA PRO A 301 5.92 20.06 40.59
C PRO A 301 6.55 20.51 41.91
N THR A 302 7.87 20.67 41.92
CA THR A 302 8.60 21.22 43.07
C THR A 302 8.46 22.74 43.09
N THR A 303 7.70 23.25 44.05
CA THR A 303 7.61 24.67 44.41
C THR A 303 8.96 25.21 44.89
N ALA A 304 9.41 26.31 44.28
CA ALA A 304 10.58 27.08 44.70
C ALA A 304 10.35 27.70 46.08
N LYS A 305 11.25 27.44 47.04
CA LYS A 305 11.34 28.17 48.30
C LYS A 305 12.39 29.28 48.21
N SER A 306 11.97 30.43 48.70
CA SER A 306 12.66 31.71 48.90
C SER A 306 14.01 31.59 49.62
N LYS A 307 15.01 32.37 49.17
CA LYS A 307 16.27 32.64 49.86
C LYS A 307 16.05 33.77 50.89
N GLN A 308 16.43 33.54 52.14
CA GLN A 308 16.73 34.60 53.12
C GLN A 308 18.26 34.74 53.28
N PRO A 309 18.78 35.95 53.55
CA PRO A 309 20.21 36.20 53.72
C PRO A 309 20.64 36.00 55.18
N VAL A 310 21.84 35.45 55.40
CA VAL A 310 22.51 35.46 56.70
C VAL A 310 23.64 36.47 56.64
N THR A 311 23.57 37.45 57.54
CA THR A 311 24.51 38.54 57.80
C THR A 311 25.72 38.06 58.60
N LEU A 312 26.87 38.70 58.32
CA LEU A 312 28.10 38.73 59.11
C LEU A 312 27.86 39.15 60.57
N GLY A 313 28.70 38.69 61.50
CA GLY A 313 28.92 39.36 62.78
C GLY A 313 29.58 38.48 63.85
N GLU A 314 30.89 38.72 64.02
CA GLU A 314 31.75 38.52 65.21
C GLU A 314 32.09 37.11 65.70
#